data_AF-A0A7X4JVV7-F1
#
_entry.id   AF-A0A7X4JVV7-F1
#
_cell.length_a   1.000
_cell.length_b   1.000
_cell.length_c   1.000
_cell.angle_alpha   90.00
_cell.angle_beta   90.00
_cell.angle_gamma   90.00
#
_symmetry.space_group_name_H-M   'P 1'
#
loop_
_entity.id
_entity.type
_entity.pdbx_description
1 polymer ?
#
loop_
_entity_poly.entity_id
_entity_poly.type
_entity_poly.pdbx_seq_one_letter_code
_entity_poly.pdbx_strand_id
1 'polypeptide(L)'
;MSKGTRVGVAAAVVRVAVAALVAVVGSLGEPRVPPASVAAAAQAPGADGGFTAEQAAAGWTVYARQCGECHGETLDGAEAPALRGVDFLNGWAGQTTDELFTYLRDAM
;
A
#
# COMPACT_ATOMS: atom_id res chain seq x y z
N MET A 1 54.65 37.21 -12.14
CA MET A 1 53.62 36.52 -12.94
C MET A 1 52.25 36.60 -12.24
N SER A 2 51.42 37.59 -12.60
CA SER A 2 50.09 37.87 -11.99
C SER A 2 48.94 37.18 -12.73
N LYS A 3 48.85 35.84 -12.67
CA LYS A 3 47.76 35.08 -13.34
C LYS A 3 46.70 34.48 -12.40
N GLY A 4 46.87 34.55 -11.07
CA GLY A 4 46.01 33.85 -10.10
C GLY A 4 44.68 34.52 -9.73
N THR A 5 44.59 35.86 -9.71
CA THR A 5 43.41 36.55 -9.14
C THR A 5 42.26 36.70 -10.13
N ARG A 6 42.52 36.70 -11.45
CA ARG A 6 41.49 36.93 -12.47
C ARG A 6 40.59 35.71 -12.72
N VAL A 7 41.11 34.49 -12.51
CA VAL A 7 40.36 33.23 -12.68
C VAL A 7 39.35 33.03 -11.55
N GLY A 8 39.67 33.45 -10.32
CA GLY A 8 38.78 33.35 -9.16
C GLY A 8 37.55 34.26 -9.23
N VAL A 9 37.69 35.48 -9.78
CA VAL A 9 36.57 36.42 -9.95
C VAL A 9 35.61 35.94 -11.05
N ALA A 10 36.12 35.44 -12.17
CA ALA A 10 35.28 34.93 -13.26
C ALA A 10 34.45 33.69 -12.84
N ALA A 11 35.04 32.76 -12.07
CA ALA A 11 34.31 31.59 -11.55
C ALA A 11 33.26 31.95 -10.48
N ALA A 12 33.46 33.03 -9.72
CA ALA A 12 32.48 33.53 -8.76
C ALA A 12 31.30 34.24 -9.44
N VAL A 13 31.55 35.03 -10.50
CA VAL A 13 30.49 35.71 -11.27
C VAL A 13 29.61 34.72 -12.04
N VAL A 14 30.19 33.63 -12.59
CA VAL A 14 29.41 32.57 -13.27
C VAL A 14 28.52 31.79 -12.29
N ARG A 15 28.96 31.56 -11.04
CA ARG A 15 28.16 30.88 -10.01
C ARG A 15 27.00 31.73 -9.48
N VAL A 16 27.17 33.06 -9.40
CA VAL A 16 26.08 33.97 -9.03
C VAL A 16 25.06 34.10 -10.17
N ALA A 17 25.49 34.06 -11.43
CA ALA A 17 24.58 34.16 -12.58
C ALA A 17 23.74 32.88 -12.82
N VAL A 18 24.27 31.68 -12.57
CA VAL A 18 23.49 30.42 -12.70
C VAL A 18 22.48 30.27 -11.55
N ALA A 19 22.79 30.74 -10.34
CA ALA A 19 21.84 30.74 -9.22
C ALA A 19 20.69 31.74 -9.41
N ALA A 20 20.89 32.83 -10.17
CA ALA A 20 19.85 33.81 -10.45
C ALA A 20 18.89 33.40 -11.59
N LEU A 21 19.25 32.44 -12.43
CA LEU A 21 18.41 32.00 -13.56
C LEU A 21 17.51 30.78 -13.24
N VAL A 22 17.78 30.06 -12.14
CA VAL A 22 16.87 29.00 -11.63
C VAL A 22 15.72 29.60 -10.79
N ALA A 23 15.83 30.84 -10.32
CA ALA A 23 14.83 31.48 -9.47
C ALA A 23 13.72 32.26 -10.24
N VAL A 24 13.78 32.33 -11.57
CA VAL A 24 12.81 33.09 -12.40
C VAL A 24 12.11 32.20 -13.44
N VAL A 25 12.03 30.89 -13.20
CA VAL A 25 11.12 29.96 -13.91
C VAL A 25 10.47 29.04 -12.86
N GLY A 26 9.85 29.64 -11.84
CA GLY A 26 9.16 28.91 -10.77
C GLY A 26 7.85 29.57 -10.33
N SER A 27 7.33 30.50 -11.13
CA SER A 27 6.17 31.33 -10.75
C SER A 27 4.91 31.06 -11.57
N LEU A 28 4.89 30.00 -12.38
CA LEU A 28 3.64 29.38 -12.80
C LEU A 28 3.45 28.18 -11.91
N GLY A 29 2.64 28.35 -10.86
CA GLY A 29 2.34 27.30 -9.91
C GLY A 29 1.89 26.04 -10.65
N GLU A 30 2.74 25.01 -10.62
CA GLU A 30 2.30 23.68 -10.97
C GLU A 30 1.19 23.29 -9.99
N PRO A 31 0.01 22.87 -10.48
CA PRO A 31 -1.01 22.32 -9.60
C PRO A 31 -0.40 21.07 -8.98
N ARG A 32 0.03 21.19 -7.71
CA ARG A 32 0.38 20.07 -6.86
C ARG A 32 -0.91 19.28 -6.68
N VAL A 33 -1.19 18.35 -7.59
CA VAL A 33 -2.26 17.37 -7.43
C VAL A 33 -1.84 16.52 -6.23
N PRO A 34 -2.49 16.62 -5.06
CA PRO A 34 -2.20 15.69 -3.99
C PRO A 34 -2.48 14.28 -4.52
N PRO A 35 -1.68 13.25 -4.16
CA PRO A 35 -2.06 11.89 -4.48
C PRO A 35 -3.48 11.70 -3.97
N ALA A 36 -4.39 11.32 -4.85
CA ALA A 36 -5.75 11.01 -4.47
C ALA A 36 -5.68 9.85 -3.48
N SER A 37 -5.84 10.17 -2.20
CA SER A 37 -6.06 9.18 -1.17
C SER A 37 -7.38 8.51 -1.51
N VAL A 38 -7.31 7.32 -2.11
CA VAL A 38 -8.48 6.45 -2.18
C VAL A 38 -8.73 6.06 -0.73
N ALA A 39 -9.63 6.77 -0.06
CA ALA A 39 -10.19 6.28 1.17
C ALA A 39 -10.86 4.96 0.80
N ALA A 40 -10.26 3.84 1.20
CA ALA A 40 -10.96 2.58 1.20
C ALA A 40 -12.17 2.81 2.10
N ALA A 41 -13.33 3.02 1.49
CA ALA A 41 -14.57 3.09 2.22
C ALA A 41 -14.75 1.70 2.83
N ALA A 42 -14.38 1.57 4.11
CA ALA A 42 -14.73 0.40 4.88
C ALA A 42 -16.24 0.25 4.75
N GLN A 43 -16.68 -0.93 4.31
CA GLN A 43 -18.09 -1.23 4.19
C GLN A 43 -18.71 -0.97 5.56
N ALA A 44 -19.77 -0.16 5.62
CA ALA A 44 -20.47 0.06 6.87
C ALA A 44 -20.80 -1.32 7.46
N PRO A 45 -20.52 -1.58 8.75
CA PRO A 45 -20.84 -2.85 9.36
C PRO A 45 -22.30 -3.18 9.05
N GLY A 46 -22.55 -4.39 8.53
CA GLY A 46 -23.90 -4.85 8.26
C GLY A 46 -24.78 -4.71 9.52
N ALA A 47 -26.10 -4.69 9.33
CA ALA A 47 -27.07 -4.52 10.41
C ALA A 47 -26.89 -5.53 11.57
N ASP A 48 -26.21 -6.64 11.30
CA ASP A 48 -25.96 -7.75 12.23
C ASP A 48 -24.70 -7.57 13.09
N GLY A 49 -24.00 -6.43 12.95
CA GLY A 49 -22.69 -6.20 13.54
C GLY A 49 -21.58 -6.80 12.68
N GLY A 50 -20.51 -6.03 12.48
CA GLY A 50 -19.33 -6.51 11.75
C GLY A 50 -18.57 -7.58 12.55
N PHE A 51 -17.67 -8.29 11.86
CA PHE A 51 -16.72 -9.21 12.48
C PHE A 51 -15.85 -8.49 13.53
N THR A 52 -15.76 -9.06 14.74
CA THR A 52 -15.04 -8.47 15.88
C THR A 52 -13.57 -8.89 15.93
N ALA A 53 -12.75 -8.10 16.62
CA ALA A 53 -11.34 -8.44 16.85
C ALA A 53 -11.19 -9.72 17.68
N GLU A 54 -12.09 -9.95 18.63
CA GLU A 54 -12.12 -11.14 19.47
C GLU A 54 -12.43 -12.40 18.65
N GLN A 55 -13.39 -12.30 17.71
CA GLN A 55 -13.66 -13.39 16.76
C GLN A 55 -12.46 -13.64 15.84
N ALA A 56 -11.77 -12.59 15.38
CA ALA A 56 -10.55 -12.72 14.58
C ALA A 56 -9.46 -13.49 15.33
N ALA A 57 -9.21 -13.14 16.59
CA ALA A 57 -8.20 -13.78 17.42
C ALA A 57 -8.54 -15.26 17.73
N ALA A 58 -9.81 -15.55 18.03
CA ALA A 58 -10.28 -16.91 18.22
C ALA A 58 -10.12 -17.74 16.95
N GLY A 59 -10.55 -17.21 15.80
CA GLY A 59 -10.42 -17.84 14.49
C GLY A 59 -8.96 -18.10 14.11
N TRP A 60 -8.04 -17.16 14.39
CA TRP A 60 -6.61 -17.33 14.14
C TRP A 60 -6.01 -18.53 14.88
N THR A 61 -6.45 -18.76 16.12
CA THR A 61 -5.99 -19.92 16.92
C THR A 61 -6.40 -21.25 16.28
N VAL A 62 -7.60 -21.30 15.69
CA VAL A 62 -8.09 -22.48 14.95
C VAL A 62 -7.34 -22.62 13.62
N TYR A 63 -7.22 -21.53 12.86
CA TYR A 63 -6.51 -21.47 11.59
C TYR A 63 -5.09 -22.05 11.69
N ALA A 64 -4.31 -21.60 12.68
CA ALA A 64 -2.94 -22.06 12.85
C ALA A 64 -2.82 -23.58 13.06
N ARG A 65 -3.86 -24.23 13.61
CA ARG A 65 -3.87 -25.67 13.91
C ARG A 65 -4.47 -26.53 12.79
N GLN A 66 -5.42 -25.99 12.03
CA GLN A 66 -6.22 -26.77 11.09
C GLN A 66 -5.97 -26.43 9.63
N CYS A 67 -5.52 -25.21 9.34
CA CYS A 67 -5.43 -24.69 7.97
C CYS A 67 -4.02 -24.22 7.61
N GLY A 68 -3.27 -23.72 8.60
CA GLY A 68 -1.97 -23.08 8.42
C GLY A 68 -0.89 -23.98 7.84
N GLU A 69 -0.97 -25.30 8.06
CA GLU A 69 -0.01 -26.25 7.47
C GLU A 69 -0.05 -26.26 5.94
N CYS A 70 -1.23 -26.05 5.35
CA CYS A 70 -1.41 -26.04 3.89
C CYS A 70 -1.45 -24.62 3.32
N HIS A 71 -2.11 -23.69 4.01
CA HIS A 71 -2.34 -22.32 3.53
C HIS A 71 -1.31 -21.30 4.03
N GLY A 72 -0.30 -21.76 4.77
CA GLY A 72 0.79 -20.95 5.31
C GLY A 72 0.42 -20.22 6.59
N GLU A 73 1.41 -19.97 7.45
CA GLU A 73 1.22 -19.32 8.75
C GLU A 73 0.61 -17.92 8.66
N THR A 74 0.77 -17.26 7.51
CA THR A 74 0.36 -15.88 7.26
C THR A 74 -0.68 -15.75 6.16
N LEU A 75 -1.40 -16.84 5.82
CA LEU A 75 -2.40 -16.93 4.75
C LEU A 75 -1.81 -16.77 3.33
N ASP A 76 -0.49 -16.78 3.19
CA ASP A 76 0.22 -16.55 1.92
C ASP A 76 0.12 -17.72 0.93
N GLY A 77 -0.44 -18.84 1.35
CA GLY A 77 -0.39 -20.08 0.61
C GLY A 77 0.96 -20.78 0.79
N ALA A 78 0.91 -22.11 0.71
CA ALA A 78 2.10 -22.96 0.67
C ALA A 78 1.82 -24.11 -0.30
N GLU A 79 1.37 -25.25 0.23
CA GLU A 79 0.91 -26.39 -0.57
C GLU A 79 -0.52 -26.17 -1.11
N ALA A 80 -1.29 -25.30 -0.47
CA ALA A 80 -2.63 -24.88 -0.87
C ALA A 80 -2.68 -23.36 -1.19
N PRO A 81 -3.73 -22.88 -1.90
CA PRO A 81 -3.81 -21.49 -2.37
C PRO A 81 -3.72 -20.46 -1.24
N ALA A 82 -3.25 -19.25 -1.57
CA ALA A 82 -3.28 -18.12 -0.65
C ALA A 82 -4.71 -17.75 -0.26
N LEU A 83 -4.92 -17.45 1.02
CA LEU A 83 -6.20 -17.01 1.60
C LEU A 83 -6.21 -15.50 1.88
N ARG A 84 -5.29 -14.77 1.26
CA ARG A 84 -5.22 -13.31 1.28
C ARG A 84 -4.75 -12.78 -0.07
N GLY A 85 -4.90 -11.47 -0.27
CA GLY A 85 -4.44 -10.79 -1.47
C GLY A 85 -5.45 -10.81 -2.62
N VAL A 86 -5.02 -10.30 -3.77
CA VAL A 86 -5.92 -9.98 -4.89
C VAL A 86 -6.59 -11.22 -5.50
N ASP A 87 -5.87 -12.34 -5.58
CA ASP A 87 -6.42 -13.56 -6.18
C ASP A 87 -7.52 -14.17 -5.31
N PHE A 88 -7.31 -14.22 -3.99
CA PHE A 88 -8.35 -14.62 -3.03
C PHE A 88 -9.57 -13.70 -3.12
N LEU A 89 -9.35 -12.38 -3.09
CA LEU A 89 -10.44 -11.40 -3.15
C LEU A 89 -11.23 -11.49 -4.47
N ASN A 90 -10.56 -11.73 -5.59
CA ASN A 90 -11.22 -11.92 -6.88
C ASN A 90 -12.02 -13.22 -6.94
N GLY A 91 -11.53 -14.30 -6.33
CA GLY A 91 -12.25 -15.58 -6.25
C GLY A 91 -13.57 -15.48 -5.46
N TRP A 92 -13.61 -14.60 -4.46
CA TRP A 92 -14.78 -14.38 -3.59
C TRP A 92 -15.54 -13.08 -3.90
N ALA A 93 -15.18 -12.37 -4.96
CA ALA A 93 -15.81 -11.10 -5.31
C ALA A 93 -17.31 -11.31 -5.63
N GLY A 94 -18.16 -10.61 -4.90
CA GLY A 94 -19.62 -10.72 -5.06
C GLY A 94 -20.25 -11.92 -4.33
N GLN A 95 -19.46 -12.74 -3.65
CA GLN A 95 -19.96 -13.79 -2.77
C GLN A 95 -20.16 -13.27 -1.33
N THR A 96 -21.03 -13.95 -0.61
CA THR A 96 -21.37 -13.68 0.78
C THR A 96 -20.47 -14.47 1.74
N THR A 97 -20.36 -13.98 2.98
CA THR A 97 -19.67 -14.70 4.05
C THR A 97 -20.34 -16.05 4.38
N ASP A 98 -21.65 -16.18 4.14
CA ASP A 98 -22.38 -17.43 4.35
C ASP A 98 -21.97 -18.50 3.31
N GLU A 99 -21.77 -18.09 2.05
CA GLU A 99 -21.22 -18.97 1.01
C GLU A 99 -19.80 -19.43 1.35
N LEU A 100 -18.96 -18.54 1.87
CA LEU A 100 -17.62 -18.88 2.34
C LEU A 100 -17.66 -19.90 3.48
N PHE A 101 -18.52 -19.67 4.47
CA PHE A 101 -18.67 -20.59 5.60
C PHE A 101 -19.19 -21.97 5.16
N THR A 102 -20.16 -22.00 4.25
CA THR A 102 -20.69 -23.24 3.68
C THR A 102 -19.61 -24.02 2.92
N TYR A 103 -18.82 -23.33 2.09
CA TYR A 103 -17.70 -23.96 1.39
C TYR A 103 -16.67 -24.56 2.36
N LEU A 104 -16.27 -23.82 3.40
CA LEU A 104 -15.33 -24.30 4.41
C LEU A 104 -15.86 -25.55 5.12
N ARG A 105 -17.14 -25.58 5.50
CA ARG A 105 -17.74 -26.73 6.21
C ARG A 105 -17.82 -27.98 5.34
N ASP A 106 -18.09 -27.81 4.05
CA ASP A 106 -18.45 -28.93 3.17
C ASP A 106 -17.25 -29.48 2.38
N ALA A 107 -16.20 -28.69 2.18
CA ALA A 107 -15.09 -29.02 1.27
C ALA A 107 -13.70 -29.04 1.92
N MET A 108 -13.55 -28.64 3.18
CA MET A 108 -12.26 -28.60 3.91
C MET A 108 -12.33 -29.46 5.17
#